data_AF-A0A0Q5Z009-F1
#
_entry.id   AF-A0A0Q5Z009-F1
#
_cell.length_a   1.000
_cell.length_b   1.000
_cell.length_c   1.000
_cell.angle_alpha   90.00
_cell.angle_beta   90.00
_cell.angle_gamma   90.00
#
_symmetry.space_group_name_H-M   'P 1'
#
loop_
_entity.id
_entity.type
_entity.pdbx_description
1 polymer ?
#
loop_
_entity_poly.entity_id
_entity_poly.type
_entity_poly.pdbx_seq_one_letter_code
_entity_poly.pdbx_strand_id
1 'polypeptide(L)'
;MRIAAHAFGEGRPARDLYVSPAHAIAVDVLGEVLIPACRLINGTTVTQVDREEVTYWHVELDSHDILLAEGLPAETYLDCGNRRFFANADATDLAAAPDTRPEGPLPFCRPFHEAGPLVDLVRARLQDRAVTLGWRTVEETFAGMHLVADGKIFRPDVEGLTARFVLPADARDLHLVSETSVPAHVVPGSTDNRRLGLPLASLTIDDGLTGARTVALDDPRLGEGFHVVNHGARWTDGSAVLPADLWAGCKSFFFLRVTLAGPALARWIAPGETAGVVDLVEVRHQA
;
A
#
# COMPACT_ATOMS: atom_id res chain seq x y z
N MET A 1 -12.13 -6.37 -4.94
CA MET A 1 -11.89 -6.17 -3.48
C MET A 1 -12.05 -7.48 -2.76
N ARG A 2 -11.16 -7.81 -1.82
CA ARG A 2 -11.31 -8.90 -0.85
C ARG A 2 -11.69 -8.31 0.50
N ILE A 3 -12.80 -8.78 1.04
CA ILE A 3 -13.20 -8.56 2.43
C ILE A 3 -12.99 -9.89 3.15
N ALA A 4 -12.02 -9.93 4.06
CA ALA A 4 -11.66 -11.13 4.79
C ALA A 4 -12.83 -11.62 5.65
N ALA A 5 -12.89 -12.93 5.86
CA ALA A 5 -13.82 -13.51 6.83
C ALA A 5 -13.72 -12.77 8.18
N HIS A 6 -14.88 -12.51 8.78
CA HIS A 6 -15.05 -11.86 10.06
C HIS A 6 -14.60 -10.38 10.14
N ALA A 7 -14.34 -9.72 9.01
CA ALA A 7 -13.83 -8.34 8.95
C ALA A 7 -14.76 -7.28 9.56
N PHE A 8 -16.08 -7.46 9.50
CA PHE A 8 -17.10 -6.56 10.07
C PHE A 8 -17.75 -7.13 11.35
N GLY A 9 -17.11 -8.12 11.97
CA GLY A 9 -17.64 -8.85 13.11
C GLY A 9 -17.69 -10.35 12.84
N GLU A 10 -17.99 -11.16 13.86
CA GLU A 10 -18.05 -12.61 13.70
C GLU A 10 -19.10 -13.01 12.64
N GLY A 11 -18.69 -13.82 11.67
CA GLY A 11 -19.57 -14.28 10.58
C GLY A 11 -19.90 -13.21 9.54
N ARG A 12 -19.23 -12.04 9.58
CA ARG A 12 -19.50 -10.91 8.67
C ARG A 12 -18.23 -10.46 7.96
N PRO A 13 -17.94 -10.99 6.76
CA PRO A 13 -18.57 -12.17 6.14
C PRO A 13 -18.13 -13.49 6.80
N ALA A 14 -18.85 -14.59 6.57
CA ALA A 14 -18.57 -15.92 7.13
C ALA A 14 -17.38 -16.62 6.46
N ARG A 15 -17.05 -16.21 5.23
CA ARG A 15 -15.84 -16.56 4.48
C ARG A 15 -15.36 -15.33 3.72
N ASP A 16 -14.17 -15.39 3.14
CA ASP A 16 -13.68 -14.28 2.32
C ASP A 16 -14.69 -13.94 1.21
N LEU A 17 -15.09 -12.68 1.16
CA LEU A 17 -16.03 -12.14 0.19
C LEU A 17 -15.28 -11.30 -0.84
N TYR A 18 -15.56 -11.52 -2.11
CA TYR A 18 -15.00 -10.74 -3.21
C TYR A 18 -16.08 -9.91 -3.88
N VAL A 19 -15.87 -8.60 -3.92
CA VAL A 19 -16.80 -7.62 -4.53
C VAL A 19 -16.04 -6.64 -5.42
N SER A 20 -16.76 -5.94 -6.29
CA SER A 20 -16.16 -4.86 -7.08
C SER A 20 -15.70 -3.70 -6.19
N PRO A 21 -14.74 -2.87 -6.64
CA PRO A 21 -14.33 -1.67 -5.95
C PRO A 21 -15.48 -0.77 -5.49
N ALA A 22 -16.46 -0.48 -6.36
CA ALA A 22 -17.55 0.45 -6.03
C ALA A 22 -18.73 -0.20 -5.30
N HIS A 23 -18.78 -1.54 -5.21
CA HIS A 23 -19.86 -2.25 -4.53
C HIS A 23 -19.97 -1.82 -3.06
N ALA A 24 -21.13 -1.33 -2.68
CA ALA A 24 -21.35 -0.74 -1.38
C ALA A 24 -21.73 -1.78 -0.31
N ILE A 25 -21.03 -1.69 0.82
CA ILE A 25 -21.30 -2.48 2.01
C ILE A 25 -22.23 -1.68 2.91
N ALA A 26 -23.28 -2.33 3.41
CA ALA A 26 -24.18 -1.74 4.38
C ALA A 26 -23.59 -1.90 5.79
N VAL A 27 -23.37 -0.77 6.46
CA VAL A 27 -22.74 -0.73 7.79
C VAL A 27 -23.65 0.02 8.76
N ASP A 28 -23.86 -0.56 9.94
CA ASP A 28 -24.60 0.09 11.01
C ASP A 28 -23.66 0.95 11.89
N VAL A 29 -23.89 2.26 11.88
CA VAL A 29 -23.08 3.22 12.62
C VAL A 29 -23.97 4.20 13.39
N LEU A 30 -24.88 4.87 12.69
CA LEU A 30 -25.91 5.76 13.21
C LEU A 30 -27.19 5.54 12.38
N GLY A 31 -27.58 4.26 12.30
CA GLY A 31 -28.40 3.75 11.21
C GLY A 31 -27.53 3.13 10.11
N GLU A 32 -28.20 2.38 9.23
CA GLU A 32 -27.56 1.69 8.13
C GLU A 32 -27.17 2.67 7.01
N VAL A 33 -25.89 2.68 6.64
CA VAL A 33 -25.34 3.49 5.55
C VAL A 33 -24.61 2.61 4.56
N LEU A 34 -24.52 3.06 3.31
CA LEU A 34 -23.76 2.40 2.24
C LEU A 34 -22.40 3.07 2.05
N ILE A 35 -21.34 2.26 2.07
CA ILE A 35 -19.97 2.72 1.82
C ILE A 35 -19.32 1.77 0.80
N PRO A 36 -18.76 2.27 -0.31
CA PRO A 36 -18.05 1.43 -1.29
C PRO A 36 -16.89 0.67 -0.66
N ALA A 37 -16.71 -0.59 -1.05
CA ALA A 37 -15.63 -1.44 -0.54
C ALA A 37 -14.23 -0.82 -0.73
N CYS A 38 -13.99 -0.09 -1.82
CA CYS A 38 -12.72 0.61 -2.07
C CYS A 38 -12.42 1.73 -1.05
N ARG A 39 -13.45 2.30 -0.41
CA ARG A 39 -13.29 3.32 0.64
C ARG A 39 -12.98 2.72 2.01
N LEU A 40 -13.09 1.40 2.14
CA LEU A 40 -12.90 0.67 3.39
C LEU A 40 -11.56 -0.07 3.46
N ILE A 41 -10.66 0.14 2.49
CA ILE A 41 -9.35 -0.49 2.46
C ILE A 41 -8.54 -0.08 3.71
N ASN A 42 -8.00 -1.10 4.38
CA ASN A 42 -7.16 -0.95 5.57
C ASN A 42 -5.85 -1.76 5.48
N GLY A 43 -5.57 -2.37 4.32
CA GLY A 43 -4.35 -3.15 4.09
C GLY A 43 -4.31 -4.53 4.77
N THR A 44 -5.38 -4.92 5.49
CA THR A 44 -5.45 -6.18 6.24
C THR A 44 -6.73 -6.94 5.92
N THR A 45 -7.82 -6.62 6.61
CA THR A 45 -9.13 -7.28 6.51
C THR A 45 -9.93 -6.82 5.30
N VAL A 46 -9.63 -5.66 4.72
CA VAL A 46 -10.18 -5.19 3.45
C VAL A 46 -9.03 -4.76 2.54
N THR A 47 -8.86 -5.47 1.42
CA THR A 47 -7.73 -5.32 0.50
C THR A 47 -8.16 -5.35 -0.96
N GLN A 48 -7.40 -4.71 -1.84
CA GLN A 48 -7.52 -4.93 -3.28
C GLN A 48 -6.55 -6.05 -3.67
N VAL A 49 -7.03 -6.97 -4.51
CA VAL A 49 -6.24 -8.11 -4.99
C VAL A 49 -6.24 -8.07 -6.52
N ASP A 50 -5.07 -8.27 -7.10
CA ASP A 50 -4.93 -8.39 -8.54
C ASP A 50 -5.37 -9.78 -9.01
N ARG A 51 -6.10 -9.80 -10.12
CA ARG A 51 -6.63 -11.02 -10.76
C ARG A 51 -6.52 -10.86 -12.27
N GLU A 52 -6.07 -11.91 -12.94
CA GLU A 52 -6.02 -11.94 -14.41
C GLU A 52 -7.42 -11.93 -15.03
N GLU A 53 -8.37 -12.59 -14.38
CA GLU A 53 -9.75 -12.69 -14.83
C GLU A 53 -10.72 -12.52 -13.64
N VAL A 54 -11.83 -11.83 -13.88
CA VAL A 54 -12.91 -11.61 -12.90
C VAL A 54 -14.25 -11.81 -13.59
N THR A 55 -15.12 -12.62 -12.98
CA THR A 55 -16.53 -12.75 -13.38
C THR A 55 -17.41 -11.94 -12.44
N TYR A 56 -18.23 -11.04 -12.99
CA TYR A 56 -19.15 -10.22 -12.22
C TYR A 56 -20.53 -10.88 -12.15
N TRP A 57 -21.07 -10.99 -10.93
CA TRP A 57 -22.44 -11.42 -10.68
C TRP A 57 -23.17 -10.30 -9.94
N HIS A 58 -24.25 -9.82 -10.54
CA HIS A 58 -25.09 -8.76 -9.99
C HIS A 58 -26.51 -9.28 -9.79
N VAL A 59 -27.08 -8.95 -8.63
CA VAL A 59 -28.47 -9.27 -8.29
C VAL A 59 -29.25 -7.96 -8.34
N GLU A 60 -30.14 -7.84 -9.31
CA GLU A 60 -31.03 -6.69 -9.46
C GLU A 60 -32.43 -7.03 -8.92
N LEU A 61 -33.05 -6.09 -8.22
CA LEU A 61 -34.42 -6.16 -7.72
C LEU A 61 -35.25 -4.99 -8.29
N ASP A 62 -36.57 -5.01 -8.11
CA ASP A 62 -37.48 -3.94 -8.56
C ASP A 62 -37.11 -2.56 -8.00
N SER A 63 -36.48 -2.52 -6.82
CA SER A 63 -35.86 -1.35 -6.23
C SER A 63 -34.52 -1.72 -5.62
N HIS A 64 -33.59 -0.77 -5.59
CA HIS A 64 -32.34 -0.95 -4.86
C HIS A 64 -32.63 -1.34 -3.42
N ASP A 65 -31.95 -2.36 -2.91
CA ASP A 65 -32.10 -2.83 -1.53
C ASP A 65 -30.83 -3.53 -1.05
N ILE A 66 -30.91 -4.12 0.15
CA ILE A 66 -29.82 -4.84 0.80
C ILE A 66 -30.01 -6.36 0.66
N LEU A 67 -28.92 -7.06 0.35
CA LEU A 67 -28.80 -8.51 0.40
C LEU A 67 -27.72 -8.94 1.38
N LEU A 68 -27.70 -10.22 1.76
CA LEU A 68 -26.65 -10.80 2.58
C LEU A 68 -25.66 -11.57 1.69
N ALA A 69 -24.50 -10.97 1.43
CA ALA A 69 -23.40 -11.63 0.74
C ALA A 69 -22.49 -12.29 1.77
N GLU A 70 -22.52 -13.63 1.85
CA GLU A 70 -21.75 -14.39 2.87
C GLU A 70 -22.03 -13.93 4.31
N GLY A 71 -23.26 -13.47 4.59
CA GLY A 71 -23.65 -12.93 5.90
C GLY A 71 -23.31 -11.45 6.13
N LEU A 72 -22.60 -10.80 5.20
CA LEU A 72 -22.37 -9.36 5.22
C LEU A 72 -23.48 -8.62 4.45
N PRO A 73 -24.19 -7.65 5.07
CA PRO A 73 -25.10 -6.77 4.35
C PRO A 73 -24.39 -5.96 3.26
N ALA A 74 -24.86 -6.08 2.02
CA ALA A 74 -24.30 -5.40 0.86
C ALA A 74 -25.43 -4.98 -0.10
N GLU A 75 -25.14 -4.04 -0.99
CA GLU A 75 -26.13 -3.55 -1.93
C GLU A 75 -26.51 -4.59 -3.00
N THR A 76 -27.76 -4.54 -3.44
CA THR A 76 -28.17 -5.07 -4.76
C THR A 76 -27.59 -4.19 -5.87
N TYR A 77 -27.65 -4.65 -7.12
CA TYR A 77 -27.27 -3.82 -8.26
C TYR A 77 -28.18 -2.59 -8.41
N LEU A 78 -27.58 -1.40 -8.46
CA LEU A 78 -28.23 -0.17 -8.91
C LEU A 78 -27.85 0.10 -10.36
N ASP A 79 -28.83 0.19 -11.26
CA ASP A 79 -28.56 0.60 -12.63
C ASP A 79 -28.11 2.06 -12.70
N CYS A 80 -26.80 2.25 -12.85
CA CYS A 80 -26.15 3.54 -12.97
C CYS A 80 -25.85 3.86 -14.44
N GLY A 81 -26.55 3.23 -15.39
CA GLY A 81 -26.29 3.37 -16.83
C GLY A 81 -25.16 2.47 -17.35
N ASN A 82 -24.61 1.62 -16.48
CA ASN A 82 -23.59 0.62 -16.79
C ASN A 82 -24.19 -0.77 -17.12
N ARG A 83 -25.52 -0.93 -17.14
CA ARG A 83 -26.17 -2.23 -17.43
C ARG A 83 -25.68 -2.86 -18.73
N ARG A 84 -25.39 -2.04 -19.74
CA ARG A 84 -24.89 -2.51 -21.05
C ARG A 84 -23.55 -3.24 -20.97
N PHE A 85 -22.74 -2.96 -19.95
CA PHE A 85 -21.50 -3.72 -19.70
C PHE A 85 -21.79 -5.19 -19.34
N PHE A 86 -22.91 -5.46 -18.66
CA PHE A 86 -23.30 -6.79 -18.19
C PHE A 86 -24.24 -7.52 -19.15
N ALA A 87 -24.74 -6.84 -20.18
CA ALA A 87 -25.46 -7.52 -21.25
C ALA A 87 -24.45 -8.42 -21.98
N ASN A 88 -24.74 -9.72 -22.08
CA ASN A 88 -23.98 -10.67 -22.92
C ASN A 88 -24.14 -10.30 -24.41
N ALA A 89 -23.58 -9.17 -24.82
CA ALA A 89 -23.55 -8.67 -26.18
C ALA A 89 -22.18 -8.99 -26.79
N ASP A 90 -22.15 -9.19 -28.11
CA ASP A 90 -20.93 -9.50 -28.87
C ASP A 90 -19.84 -8.40 -28.76
N ALA A 91 -20.19 -7.22 -28.23
CA ALA A 91 -19.28 -6.13 -27.94
C ALA A 91 -19.50 -5.62 -26.51
N THR A 92 -18.49 -5.79 -25.65
CA THR A 92 -18.41 -5.09 -24.36
C THR A 92 -18.12 -3.61 -24.63
N ASP A 93 -18.97 -2.72 -24.15
CA ASP A 93 -18.70 -1.28 -24.20
C ASP A 93 -17.54 -0.97 -23.24
N LEU A 94 -16.33 -0.85 -23.78
CA LEU A 94 -15.11 -0.51 -23.04
C LEU A 94 -15.19 0.88 -22.38
N ALA A 95 -16.12 1.75 -22.79
CA ALA A 95 -16.34 3.04 -22.14
C ALA A 95 -17.20 2.93 -20.87
N ALA A 96 -18.02 1.88 -20.74
CA ALA A 96 -18.79 1.59 -19.54
C ALA A 96 -17.95 0.71 -18.60
N ALA A 97 -17.20 1.31 -17.67
CA ALA A 97 -16.55 0.50 -16.63
C ALA A 97 -17.61 -0.06 -15.65
N PRO A 98 -17.42 -1.27 -15.10
CA PRO A 98 -18.40 -1.90 -14.20
C PRO A 98 -18.69 -1.06 -12.95
N ASP A 99 -17.72 -0.24 -12.52
CA ASP A 99 -17.81 0.63 -11.35
C ASP A 99 -18.13 2.10 -11.70
N THR A 100 -18.37 2.43 -12.98
CA THR A 100 -18.71 3.80 -13.40
C THR A 100 -20.07 4.20 -12.86
N ARG A 101 -20.13 5.42 -12.33
CA ARG A 101 -21.35 6.02 -11.78
C ARG A 101 -21.51 7.44 -12.33
N PRO A 102 -22.73 7.86 -12.72
CA PRO A 102 -22.98 9.22 -13.16
C PRO A 102 -22.84 10.20 -11.99
N GLU A 103 -22.52 11.45 -12.31
CA GLU A 103 -22.58 12.53 -11.34
C GLU A 103 -24.04 12.83 -10.94
N GLY A 104 -24.25 13.17 -9.68
CA GLY A 104 -25.56 13.59 -9.16
C GLY A 104 -26.23 12.58 -8.23
N PRO A 105 -27.43 12.90 -7.73
CA PRO A 105 -28.15 12.07 -6.78
C PRO A 105 -28.65 10.79 -7.45
N LEU A 106 -28.41 9.66 -6.80
CA LEU A 106 -28.89 8.34 -7.20
C LEU A 106 -29.83 7.77 -6.13
N PRO A 107 -30.79 6.91 -6.52
CA PRO A 107 -31.82 6.40 -5.63
C PRO A 107 -31.29 5.22 -4.78
N PHE A 108 -30.24 5.44 -4.00
CA PHE A 108 -29.76 4.45 -3.04
C PHE A 108 -30.83 4.16 -1.99
N CYS A 109 -30.92 2.89 -1.59
CA CYS A 109 -31.87 2.43 -0.57
C CYS A 109 -31.53 2.93 0.84
N ARG A 110 -30.30 3.43 1.04
CA ARG A 110 -29.77 3.99 2.29
C ARG A 110 -28.89 5.20 1.96
N PRO A 111 -28.60 6.08 2.95
CA PRO A 111 -27.61 7.13 2.79
C PRO A 111 -26.27 6.56 2.32
N PHE A 112 -25.70 7.16 1.28
CA PHE A 112 -24.49 6.70 0.63
C PHE A 112 -23.32 7.66 0.92
N HIS A 113 -22.20 7.11 1.38
CA HIS A 113 -21.04 7.89 1.81
C HIS A 113 -19.73 7.38 1.17
N GLU A 114 -19.03 8.26 0.46
CA GLU A 114 -17.71 7.94 -0.11
C GLU A 114 -16.54 8.44 0.72
N ALA A 115 -16.78 9.43 1.58
CA ALA A 115 -15.77 10.04 2.41
C ALA A 115 -16.40 10.70 3.65
N GLY A 116 -15.55 11.23 4.51
CA GLY A 116 -15.94 11.99 5.70
C GLY A 116 -16.06 11.15 6.96
N PRO A 117 -16.55 11.75 8.06
CA PRO A 117 -16.40 11.20 9.41
C PRO A 117 -17.01 9.81 9.61
N LEU A 118 -18.09 9.48 8.90
CA LEU A 118 -18.70 8.15 8.95
C LEU A 118 -17.79 7.09 8.33
N VAL A 119 -17.15 7.38 7.20
CA VAL A 119 -16.20 6.46 6.56
C VAL A 119 -14.97 6.30 7.44
N ASP A 120 -14.44 7.40 8.00
CA ASP A 120 -13.28 7.35 8.90
C ASP A 120 -13.56 6.51 10.16
N LEU A 121 -14.76 6.62 10.73
CA LEU A 121 -15.19 5.80 11.87
C LEU A 121 -15.26 4.31 11.50
N VAL A 122 -15.80 3.96 10.33
CA VAL A 122 -15.84 2.56 9.89
C VAL A 122 -14.43 2.02 9.65
N ARG A 123 -13.54 2.81 9.05
CA ARG A 123 -12.13 2.43 8.85
C ARG A 123 -11.41 2.20 10.18
N ALA A 124 -11.64 3.04 11.19
CA ALA A 124 -11.11 2.84 12.53
C ALA A 124 -11.62 1.53 13.16
N ARG A 125 -12.93 1.25 13.06
CA ARG A 125 -13.51 -0.03 13.52
C ARG A 125 -12.89 -1.25 12.82
N LEU A 126 -12.60 -1.14 11.52
CA LEU A 126 -11.94 -2.20 10.75
C LEU A 126 -10.48 -2.42 11.19
N GLN A 127 -9.76 -1.36 11.57
CA GLN A 127 -8.41 -1.46 12.14
C GLN A 127 -8.43 -2.16 13.51
N ASP A 128 -9.33 -1.75 14.41
CA ASP A 128 -9.51 -2.42 15.72
C ASP A 128 -9.89 -3.90 15.55
N ARG A 129 -10.73 -4.18 14.53
CA ARG A 129 -11.11 -5.55 14.20
C ARG A 129 -9.93 -6.35 13.67
N ALA A 130 -9.06 -5.77 12.85
CA ALA A 130 -7.85 -6.45 12.38
C ALA A 130 -6.96 -6.86 13.58
N VAL A 131 -6.78 -5.98 14.56
CA VAL A 131 -6.04 -6.29 15.80
C VAL A 131 -6.68 -7.44 16.56
N THR A 132 -8.01 -7.43 16.70
CA THR A 132 -8.76 -8.53 17.34
C THR A 132 -8.58 -9.86 16.60
N LEU A 133 -8.41 -9.83 15.28
CA LEU A 133 -8.14 -11.00 14.44
C LEU A 133 -6.64 -11.41 14.45
N GLY A 134 -5.81 -10.77 15.27
CA GLY A 134 -4.40 -11.12 15.49
C GLY A 134 -3.40 -10.37 14.61
N TRP A 135 -3.86 -9.40 13.80
CA TRP A 135 -2.94 -8.51 13.09
C TRP A 135 -2.26 -7.58 14.08
N ARG A 136 -1.02 -7.21 13.80
CA ARG A 136 -0.29 -6.21 14.61
C ARG A 136 0.45 -5.25 13.71
N THR A 137 0.62 -4.02 14.17
CA THR A 137 1.56 -3.10 13.56
C THR A 137 2.96 -3.32 14.14
N VAL A 138 3.98 -3.16 13.31
CA VAL A 138 5.37 -3.02 13.78
C VAL A 138 5.96 -1.73 13.27
N GLU A 139 6.84 -1.16 14.08
CA GLU A 139 7.58 0.05 13.79
C GLU A 139 9.06 -0.30 13.69
N GLU A 140 9.62 -0.15 12.49
CA GLU A 140 11.03 -0.40 12.22
C GLU A 140 11.60 0.81 11.49
N THR A 141 12.52 1.54 12.12
CA THR A 141 13.06 2.81 11.61
C THR A 141 13.47 2.76 10.14
N PHE A 142 14.11 1.67 9.74
CA PHE A 142 14.64 1.50 8.38
C PHE A 142 13.85 0.48 7.55
N ALA A 143 12.75 -0.10 8.05
CA ALA A 143 11.89 -1.03 7.30
C ALA A 143 12.67 -2.05 6.43
N GLY A 144 13.63 -2.77 7.03
CA GLY A 144 14.46 -3.74 6.31
C GLY A 144 15.41 -3.17 5.24
N MET A 145 15.76 -1.88 5.31
CA MET A 145 16.57 -1.20 4.30
C MET A 145 17.87 -1.94 3.97
N HIS A 146 18.11 -2.10 2.68
CA HIS A 146 19.35 -2.63 2.13
C HIS A 146 19.59 -2.04 0.73
N LEU A 147 20.80 -2.22 0.21
CA LEU A 147 21.09 -1.95 -1.19
C LEU A 147 21.21 -3.25 -1.96
N VAL A 148 20.73 -3.24 -3.19
CA VAL A 148 21.06 -4.27 -4.19
C VAL A 148 21.93 -3.60 -5.24
N ALA A 149 23.19 -4.04 -5.35
CA ALA A 149 24.14 -3.53 -6.35
C ALA A 149 24.57 -4.68 -7.27
N ASP A 150 24.24 -4.59 -8.55
CA ASP A 150 24.51 -5.62 -9.57
C ASP A 150 24.11 -7.04 -9.09
N GLY A 151 22.94 -7.15 -8.47
CA GLY A 151 22.38 -8.40 -7.92
C GLY A 151 22.93 -8.83 -6.55
N LYS A 152 23.86 -8.08 -5.93
CA LYS A 152 24.40 -8.38 -4.60
C LYS A 152 23.77 -7.51 -3.52
N ILE A 153 23.45 -8.11 -2.39
CA ILE A 153 22.84 -7.40 -1.24
C ILE A 153 23.93 -6.82 -0.34
N PHE A 154 23.80 -5.54 -0.01
CA PHE A 154 24.63 -4.82 0.96
C PHE A 154 23.75 -4.32 2.11
N ARG A 155 24.16 -4.63 3.34
CA ARG A 155 23.48 -4.17 4.56
C ARG A 155 24.20 -2.95 5.14
N PRO A 156 23.46 -2.00 5.77
CA PRO A 156 24.08 -0.82 6.34
C PRO A 156 24.64 -1.06 7.74
N ASP A 157 25.65 -0.27 8.10
CA ASP A 157 25.87 0.12 9.50
C ASP A 157 24.90 1.25 9.82
N VAL A 158 24.23 1.21 10.98
CA VAL A 158 23.22 2.20 11.37
C VAL A 158 23.57 2.90 12.68
N GLU A 159 23.34 4.21 12.72
CA GLU A 159 23.43 5.03 13.93
C GLU A 159 22.34 6.13 13.89
N GLY A 160 21.42 6.10 14.86
CA GLY A 160 20.24 6.97 14.87
C GLY A 160 19.40 6.80 13.61
N LEU A 161 19.17 7.90 12.87
CA LEU A 161 18.44 7.92 11.60
C LEU A 161 19.36 7.85 10.36
N THR A 162 20.65 7.58 10.55
CA THR A 162 21.61 7.51 9.46
C THR A 162 22.10 6.09 9.26
N ALA A 163 22.07 5.65 8.01
CA ALA A 163 22.66 4.41 7.57
C ALA A 163 23.84 4.68 6.64
N ARG A 164 24.87 3.84 6.75
CA ARG A 164 26.06 3.90 5.90
C ARG A 164 26.29 2.56 5.24
N PHE A 165 26.49 2.59 3.93
CA PHE A 165 26.88 1.45 3.11
C PHE A 165 28.30 1.64 2.58
N VAL A 166 28.97 0.52 2.30
CA VAL A 166 30.24 0.49 1.56
C VAL A 166 29.99 -0.25 0.25
N LEU A 167 30.22 0.43 -0.87
CA LEU A 167 29.90 -0.08 -2.20
C LEU A 167 31.13 -0.01 -3.10
N PRO A 168 31.29 -0.96 -4.04
CA PRO A 168 32.35 -0.89 -5.01
C PRO A 168 32.05 0.22 -6.03
N ALA A 169 33.08 0.97 -6.42
CA ALA A 169 32.93 2.16 -7.27
C ALA A 169 32.56 1.83 -8.73
N ASP A 170 32.70 0.57 -9.14
CA ASP A 170 32.29 0.06 -10.46
C ASP A 170 30.85 -0.46 -10.49
N ALA A 171 30.10 -0.37 -9.38
CA ALA A 171 28.68 -0.69 -9.33
C ALA A 171 27.91 0.13 -10.38
N ARG A 172 26.94 -0.50 -11.06
CA ARG A 172 26.16 0.17 -12.12
C ARG A 172 24.67 0.16 -11.86
N ASP A 173 24.17 -0.97 -11.38
CA ASP A 173 22.76 -1.16 -11.09
C ASP A 173 22.53 -1.16 -9.58
N LEU A 174 22.18 0.01 -9.01
CA LEU A 174 22.06 0.20 -7.57
C LEU A 174 20.63 0.57 -7.19
N HIS A 175 20.01 -0.27 -6.37
CA HIS A 175 18.67 -0.07 -5.83
C HIS A 175 18.71 0.10 -4.32
N LEU A 176 18.07 1.16 -3.82
CA LEU A 176 17.72 1.32 -2.41
C LEU A 176 16.38 0.64 -2.13
N VAL A 177 16.42 -0.48 -1.42
CA VAL A 177 15.25 -1.33 -1.19
C VAL A 177 14.82 -1.25 0.26
N SER A 178 13.53 -1.18 0.49
CA SER A 178 12.91 -1.28 1.82
C SER A 178 11.53 -1.90 1.72
N GLU A 179 11.03 -2.39 2.84
CA GLU A 179 9.60 -2.64 2.98
C GLU A 179 8.82 -1.32 2.89
N THR A 180 7.51 -1.43 2.66
CA THR A 180 6.64 -0.30 2.37
C THR A 180 5.36 -0.36 3.17
N SER A 181 4.79 0.80 3.42
CA SER A 181 3.44 0.94 3.99
C SER A 181 2.63 1.96 3.19
N VAL A 182 1.34 2.02 3.45
CA VAL A 182 0.44 3.01 2.86
C VAL A 182 -0.12 3.85 4.01
N PRO A 183 0.11 5.18 4.05
CA PRO A 183 -0.33 6.02 5.16
C PRO A 183 -1.81 5.85 5.48
N ALA A 184 -2.68 5.79 4.46
CA ALA A 184 -4.11 5.58 4.66
C ALA A 184 -4.41 4.31 5.47
N HIS A 185 -3.60 3.25 5.40
CA HIS A 185 -3.86 1.98 6.09
C HIS A 185 -3.45 1.99 7.57
N VAL A 186 -2.49 2.84 7.96
CA VAL A 186 -1.82 2.78 9.27
C VAL A 186 -1.87 4.09 10.06
N VAL A 187 -2.19 5.21 9.41
CA VAL A 187 -2.34 6.53 10.05
C VAL A 187 -3.82 6.89 10.07
N PRO A 188 -4.46 6.97 11.26
CA PRO A 188 -5.85 7.39 11.39
C PRO A 188 -6.13 8.73 10.70
N GLY A 189 -7.22 8.79 9.92
CA GLY A 189 -7.62 9.99 9.19
C GLY A 189 -6.79 10.31 7.93
N SER A 190 -5.73 9.54 7.64
CA SER A 190 -4.98 9.72 6.41
C SER A 190 -5.76 9.19 5.20
N THR A 191 -5.71 9.97 4.12
CA THR A 191 -6.26 9.64 2.79
C THR A 191 -5.15 9.40 1.75
N ASP A 192 -3.88 9.46 2.18
CA ASP A 192 -2.73 9.25 1.30
C ASP A 192 -2.54 7.76 1.00
N ASN A 193 -2.86 7.40 -0.25
CA ASN A 193 -2.83 6.02 -0.75
C ASN A 193 -1.49 5.65 -1.42
N ARG A 194 -0.47 6.51 -1.34
CA ARG A 194 0.83 6.19 -1.91
C ARG A 194 1.47 5.03 -1.13
N ARG A 195 2.11 4.14 -1.87
CA ARG A 195 3.04 3.15 -1.31
C ARG A 195 4.35 3.85 -0.98
N LEU A 196 4.66 3.98 0.31
CA LEU A 196 5.82 4.70 0.81
C LEU A 196 6.79 3.75 1.51
N GLY A 197 8.07 3.84 1.16
CA GLY A 197 9.19 3.17 1.83
C GLY A 197 9.84 4.06 2.87
N LEU A 198 10.95 4.70 2.51
CA LEU A 198 11.80 5.47 3.43
C LEU A 198 11.61 6.98 3.23
N PRO A 199 11.46 7.78 4.31
CA PRO A 199 11.43 9.24 4.23
C PRO A 199 12.85 9.80 4.22
N LEU A 200 13.43 10.06 3.06
CA LEU A 200 14.81 10.55 2.96
C LEU A 200 14.91 12.04 3.33
N ALA A 201 15.86 12.39 4.20
CA ALA A 201 16.25 13.77 4.53
C ALA A 201 17.56 14.18 3.84
N SER A 202 18.48 13.25 3.64
CA SER A 202 19.74 13.52 2.94
C SER A 202 20.32 12.25 2.33
N LEU A 203 20.99 12.41 1.20
CA LEU A 203 21.83 11.42 0.55
C LEU A 203 23.23 12.01 0.39
N THR A 204 24.25 11.26 0.79
CA THR A 204 25.64 11.73 0.71
C THR A 204 26.56 10.62 0.22
N ILE A 205 27.46 10.95 -0.70
CA ILE A 205 28.48 10.04 -1.21
C ILE A 205 29.86 10.54 -0.82
N ASP A 206 30.73 9.64 -0.35
CA ASP A 206 32.07 9.97 0.12
C ASP A 206 33.04 8.84 -0.23
N ASP A 207 34.18 9.14 -0.85
CA ASP A 207 35.23 8.15 -1.16
C ASP A 207 36.41 8.18 -0.19
N GLY A 208 36.35 9.04 0.84
CA GLY A 208 37.42 9.25 1.81
C GLY A 208 38.65 9.97 1.24
N LEU A 209 38.63 10.36 -0.03
CA LEU A 209 39.75 11.02 -0.72
C LEU A 209 39.40 12.46 -1.11
N THR A 210 38.19 12.66 -1.63
CA THR A 210 37.69 13.93 -2.18
C THR A 210 36.66 14.60 -1.27
N GLY A 211 36.29 13.91 -0.19
CA GLY A 211 35.31 14.37 0.78
C GLY A 211 33.88 14.00 0.41
N ALA A 212 32.97 14.33 1.32
CA ALA A 212 31.55 14.02 1.19
C ALA A 212 30.83 15.02 0.26
N ARG A 213 30.09 14.50 -0.72
CA ARG A 213 29.17 15.27 -1.58
C ARG A 213 27.72 14.92 -1.29
N THR A 214 26.90 15.95 -1.10
CA THR A 214 25.45 15.79 -0.92
C THR A 214 24.76 15.70 -2.27
N VAL A 215 23.89 14.71 -2.44
CA VAL A 215 22.97 14.62 -3.57
C VAL A 215 21.69 15.34 -3.17
N ALA A 216 21.28 16.34 -3.95
CA ALA A 216 20.04 17.06 -3.70
C ALA A 216 18.85 16.09 -3.80
N LEU A 217 17.88 16.18 -2.88
CA LEU A 217 16.75 15.26 -2.91
C LEU A 217 15.90 15.43 -4.16
N ASP A 218 15.84 16.63 -4.75
CA ASP A 218 15.17 16.95 -6.01
C ASP A 218 16.06 16.77 -7.25
N ASP A 219 17.23 16.13 -7.13
CA ASP A 219 18.10 15.84 -8.27
C ASP A 219 17.31 15.08 -9.35
N PRO A 220 17.29 15.57 -10.60
CA PRO A 220 16.48 14.99 -11.67
C PRO A 220 16.87 13.56 -12.05
N ARG A 221 18.06 13.11 -11.65
CA ARG A 221 18.53 11.73 -11.86
C ARG A 221 17.87 10.75 -10.90
N LEU A 222 17.37 11.22 -9.75
CA LEU A 222 16.58 10.41 -8.82
C LEU A 222 15.14 10.36 -9.32
N GLY A 223 14.87 9.46 -10.27
CA GLY A 223 13.56 9.32 -10.90
C GLY A 223 12.81 8.09 -10.38
N GLU A 224 13.18 6.93 -10.90
CA GLU A 224 12.52 5.66 -10.61
C GLU A 224 12.59 5.28 -9.12
N GLY A 225 11.43 4.97 -8.56
CA GLY A 225 11.24 4.59 -7.17
C GLY A 225 11.28 5.72 -6.14
N PHE A 226 11.22 6.98 -6.59
CA PHE A 226 11.10 8.15 -5.72
C PHE A 226 9.80 8.93 -5.96
N HIS A 227 9.13 9.28 -4.87
CA HIS A 227 8.01 10.24 -4.89
C HIS A 227 8.52 11.68 -5.05
N VAL A 228 7.59 12.61 -5.28
CA VAL A 228 7.89 14.05 -5.24
C VAL A 228 8.40 14.48 -3.88
N VAL A 229 9.36 15.41 -3.85
CA VAL A 229 9.82 16.04 -2.60
C VAL A 229 8.66 16.81 -1.98
N ASN A 230 8.43 16.60 -0.68
CA ASN A 230 7.43 17.35 0.06
C ASN A 230 7.91 17.60 1.50
N HIS A 231 7.68 18.80 2.02
CA HIS A 231 8.05 19.22 3.38
C HIS A 231 9.52 18.91 3.75
N GLY A 232 10.44 19.03 2.80
CA GLY A 232 11.88 18.81 3.04
C GLY A 232 12.32 17.35 3.10
N ALA A 233 11.43 16.40 2.80
CA ALA A 233 11.75 14.98 2.69
C ALA A 233 11.35 14.44 1.30
N ARG A 234 12.00 13.35 0.89
CA ARG A 234 11.62 12.61 -0.32
C ARG A 234 11.38 11.16 0.03
N TRP A 235 10.16 10.68 -0.20
CA TRP A 235 9.83 9.28 0.06
C TRP A 235 10.27 8.39 -1.10
N THR A 236 10.79 7.21 -0.80
CA THR A 236 10.91 6.11 -1.77
C THR A 236 9.61 5.32 -1.87
N ASP A 237 9.46 4.48 -2.90
CA ASP A 237 8.29 3.59 -3.09
C ASP A 237 8.55 2.12 -2.73
N GLY A 238 9.73 1.82 -2.19
CA GLY A 238 10.20 0.48 -1.81
C GLY A 238 11.38 -0.03 -2.63
N SER A 239 11.64 0.51 -3.82
CA SER A 239 12.82 0.17 -4.64
C SER A 239 13.26 1.35 -5.50
N ALA A 240 14.14 2.18 -4.95
CA ALA A 240 14.58 3.43 -5.58
C ALA A 240 15.90 3.27 -6.33
N VAL A 241 15.95 3.66 -7.61
CA VAL A 241 17.13 3.53 -8.46
C VAL A 241 18.10 4.69 -8.20
N LEU A 242 19.34 4.36 -7.85
CA LEU A 242 20.43 5.32 -7.69
C LEU A 242 21.38 5.21 -8.90
N PRO A 243 21.43 6.20 -9.80
CA PRO A 243 22.26 6.11 -11.00
C PRO A 243 23.76 6.29 -10.72
N ALA A 244 24.60 5.54 -11.45
CA ALA A 244 26.05 5.52 -11.25
C ALA A 244 26.75 6.87 -11.43
N ASP A 245 26.14 7.79 -12.16
CA ASP A 245 26.62 9.17 -12.30
C ASP A 245 26.70 9.91 -10.96
N LEU A 246 25.98 9.46 -9.93
CA LEU A 246 26.09 9.99 -8.57
C LEU A 246 27.44 9.67 -7.93
N TRP A 247 28.07 8.55 -8.32
CA TRP A 247 29.39 8.14 -7.87
C TRP A 247 30.52 8.18 -8.88
N ALA A 248 30.31 8.87 -10.00
CA ALA A 248 31.36 9.16 -10.95
C ALA A 248 32.60 9.78 -10.27
N GLY A 249 33.78 9.22 -10.55
CA GLY A 249 35.06 9.68 -10.02
C GLY A 249 35.51 9.03 -8.72
N CYS A 250 34.64 8.30 -8.01
CA CYS A 250 35.06 7.48 -6.87
C CYS A 250 36.01 6.36 -7.30
N LYS A 251 36.97 6.02 -6.45
CA LYS A 251 37.99 4.98 -6.74
C LYS A 251 37.85 3.81 -5.80
N SER A 252 37.87 2.60 -6.34
CA SER A 252 37.74 1.30 -5.62
C SER A 252 36.41 1.14 -4.90
N PHE A 253 36.11 1.99 -3.91
CA PHE A 253 34.89 1.96 -3.11
C PHE A 253 34.41 3.37 -2.79
N PHE A 254 33.14 3.49 -2.39
CA PHE A 254 32.58 4.69 -1.81
C PHE A 254 31.62 4.35 -0.66
N PHE A 255 31.40 5.32 0.20
CA PHE A 255 30.38 5.30 1.24
C PHE A 255 29.14 6.01 0.74
N LEU A 256 27.99 5.31 0.76
CA LEU A 256 26.69 5.94 0.64
C LEU A 256 26.10 6.12 2.04
N ARG A 257 25.84 7.37 2.42
CA ARG A 257 25.09 7.70 3.64
C ARG A 257 23.67 8.11 3.27
N VAL A 258 22.71 7.45 3.91
CA VAL A 258 21.27 7.71 3.78
C VAL A 258 20.76 8.15 5.15
N THR A 259 20.31 9.40 5.26
CA THR A 259 19.71 9.92 6.48
C THR A 259 18.21 10.07 6.28
N LEU A 260 17.43 9.52 7.21
CA LEU A 260 15.98 9.62 7.20
C LEU A 260 15.49 10.88 7.92
N ALA A 261 14.36 11.45 7.46
CA ALA A 261 13.66 12.54 8.13
C ALA A 261 12.93 12.11 9.41
N GLY A 262 12.70 10.81 9.54
CA GLY A 262 12.05 10.14 10.66
C GLY A 262 12.06 8.62 10.43
N PRO A 263 11.49 7.83 11.34
CA PRO A 263 11.31 6.40 11.10
C PRO A 263 10.39 6.17 9.88
N ALA A 264 10.58 5.03 9.21
CA ALA A 264 9.63 4.53 8.24
C ALA A 264 8.23 4.32 8.88
N LEU A 265 7.20 4.29 8.04
CA LEU A 265 5.84 4.06 8.50
C LEU A 265 5.68 2.68 9.14
N ALA A 266 4.81 2.61 10.14
CA ALA A 266 4.37 1.32 10.68
C ALA A 266 3.77 0.44 9.58
N ARG A 267 3.93 -0.87 9.72
CA ARG A 267 3.40 -1.86 8.77
C ARG A 267 2.58 -2.92 9.50
N TRP A 268 1.53 -3.41 8.84
CA TRP A 268 0.75 -4.53 9.34
C TRP A 268 1.49 -5.85 9.11
N ILE A 269 1.43 -6.73 10.11
CA ILE A 269 1.93 -8.10 10.06
C ILE A 269 0.78 -9.05 10.38
N ALA A 270 0.67 -10.11 9.57
CA ALA A 270 -0.40 -11.08 9.70
C ALA A 270 -0.26 -11.93 10.98
N PRO A 271 -1.37 -12.49 11.50
CA PRO A 271 -1.31 -13.44 12.60
C PRO A 271 -0.40 -14.63 12.25
N GLY A 272 0.54 -14.96 13.13
CA GLY A 272 1.49 -16.07 12.93
C GLY A 272 2.73 -15.70 12.10
N GLU A 273 2.81 -14.49 11.55
CA GLU A 273 4.00 -14.00 10.87
C GLU A 273 4.94 -13.28 11.87
N THR A 274 6.20 -13.71 11.88
CA THR A 274 7.26 -13.02 12.62
C THR A 274 7.79 -11.86 11.78
N ALA A 275 7.80 -10.65 12.37
CA ALA A 275 8.49 -9.50 11.80
C ALA A 275 9.97 -9.85 11.62
N GLY A 276 10.38 -10.19 10.39
CA GLY A 276 11.76 -10.24 9.92
C GLY A 276 12.84 -10.60 10.95
N VAL A 277 12.71 -11.73 11.67
CA VAL A 277 13.92 -12.44 12.09
C VAL A 277 14.29 -13.26 10.87
N VAL A 278 15.22 -12.75 10.06
CA VAL A 278 15.88 -13.58 9.05
C VAL A 278 16.52 -14.73 9.82
N ASP A 279 15.98 -15.93 9.65
CA ASP A 279 16.53 -17.14 10.25
C ASP A 279 18.02 -17.24 9.91
N LEU A 280 18.85 -17.13 10.94
CA LEU A 280 20.29 -17.37 10.90
C LEU A 280 20.56 -18.87 10.99
N VAL A 281 20.09 -19.66 10.03
CA VAL A 281 20.56 -21.04 9.84
C VAL A 281 20.51 -21.36 8.35
N GLU A 282 21.56 -22.02 7.83
CA GLU A 282 21.73 -22.48 6.44
C GLU A 282 22.19 -21.46 5.38
N VAL A 283 23.42 -20.92 5.51
CA VAL A 283 24.48 -21.12 4.50
C VAL A 283 25.84 -21.11 5.21
N ARG A 284 26.08 -22.12 6.05
CA ARG A 284 27.42 -22.53 6.48
C ARG A 284 27.62 -23.99 6.07
N HIS A 285 27.52 -24.29 4.78
CA HIS A 285 28.15 -25.48 4.19
C HIS A 285 28.18 -25.32 2.67
N GLN A 286 29.28 -24.76 2.18
CA GLN A 286 30.00 -25.21 0.98
C GLN A 286 31.26 -24.34 0.87
N ALA A 287 32.28 -24.78 1.61
CA ALA A 287 33.68 -24.55 1.30
C ALA A 287 34.17 -25.77 0.50
#